data_AF-A0A9E6D2G7-F1
#
_entry.id   AF-A0A9E6D2G7-F1
#
_cell.length_a   1.000
_cell.length_b   1.000
_cell.length_c   1.000
_cell.angle_alpha   90.00
_cell.angle_beta   90.00
_cell.angle_gamma   90.00
#
_symmetry.space_group_name_H-M   'P 1'
#
loop_
_entity.id
_entity.type
_entity.pdbx_description
1 polymer ?
#
loop_
_entity_poly.entity_id
_entity_poly.type
_entity_poly.pdbx_seq_one_letter_code
_entity_poly.pdbx_strand_id
1 'polypeptide(L)' 'MKEKGNKTIIYQSSNGKTISLDDSRGTVIIEDEFSNQIIMGVDGITIKSSKDIKMKSRGKLIMEASDIVTVKGRMINLN' A
#
# COMPACT_ATOMS: atom_id res chain seq x y z
N MET A 1 10.48 31.36 11.40
CA MET A 1 10.28 30.14 10.60
C MET A 1 10.32 28.95 11.55
N LYS A 2 9.27 28.14 11.68
CA LYS A 2 9.36 26.88 12.42
C LYS A 2 10.11 25.90 11.51
N GLU A 3 11.26 25.39 11.94
CA GLU A 3 11.86 24.22 11.30
C GLU A 3 10.81 23.11 11.29
N LYS A 4 10.39 22.68 10.11
CA LYS A 4 9.66 21.43 9.93
C LYS A 4 10.67 20.33 10.19
N GLY A 5 10.85 19.95 11.45
CA GLY A 5 11.66 18.78 11.79
C GLY A 5 11.06 17.54 11.12
N ASN A 6 11.89 16.73 10.48
CA ASN A 6 11.47 15.44 9.93
C ASN A 6 10.97 14.58 11.08
N LYS A 7 9.69 14.19 11.05
CA LYS A 7 9.11 13.31 12.06
C LYS A 7 8.95 11.91 11.49
N THR A 8 9.22 10.94 12.33
CA THR A 8 8.95 9.54 12.06
C THR A 8 8.13 8.98 13.23
N ILE A 9 7.03 8.32 12.93
CA ILE A 9 6.18 7.62 13.89
C ILE A 9 6.14 6.17 13.45
N ILE A 10 6.47 5.24 14.35
CA ILE A 10 6.38 3.80 14.10
C ILE A 10 5.61 3.17 15.25
N TYR A 11 4.50 2.50 14.93
CA TYR A 11 3.80 1.60 15.82
C TYR A 11 4.14 0.17 15.42
N GLN A 12 4.54 -0.65 16.38
CA GLN A 12 4.82 -2.06 16.17
C GLN A 12 4.05 -2.89 17.19
N SER A 13 3.33 -3.91 16.72
CA SER A 13 2.69 -4.90 17.59
C SER A 13 3.68 -5.96 18.05
N SER A 14 3.35 -6.67 19.13
CA SER A 14 4.19 -7.77 19.66
C SER A 14 4.41 -8.92 18.68
N ASN A 15 3.52 -9.09 17.70
CA ASN A 15 3.64 -10.11 16.64
C ASN A 15 4.26 -9.58 15.34
N GLY A 16 4.85 -8.38 15.35
CA GLY A 16 5.68 -7.90 14.24
C GLY A 16 4.96 -7.10 13.14
N LYS A 17 3.66 -6.80 13.30
CA LYS A 17 2.96 -5.86 12.40
C LYS A 17 3.42 -4.44 12.68
N THR A 18 3.51 -3.62 11.63
CA THR A 18 3.95 -2.23 11.75
C THR A 18 3.03 -1.26 11.02
N ILE A 19 2.93 -0.05 11.57
CA ILE A 19 2.38 1.13 10.91
C ILE A 19 3.42 2.23 11.07
N SER A 20 3.86 2.83 9.96
CA SER A 20 4.85 3.90 9.99
C SER A 20 4.46 5.11 9.15
N LEU A 21 4.79 6.29 9.67
CA LEU A 21 4.82 7.58 8.98
C LEU A 21 6.26 8.07 9.02
N ASP A 22 6.84 8.44 7.88
CA ASP A 22 8.22 8.90 7.80
C ASP A 22 8.32 10.12 6.88
N ASP A 23 8.45 11.31 7.46
CA ASP A 23 8.61 12.56 6.73
C ASP A 23 9.93 12.63 5.96
N SER A 24 10.98 11.94 6.45
CA SER A 24 12.30 11.96 5.80
C SER A 24 12.29 11.18 4.49
N ARG A 25 11.51 10.10 4.45
CA ARG A 25 11.31 9.25 3.26
C ARG A 25 10.09 9.66 2.44
N GLY A 26 9.21 10.48 3.02
CA GLY A 26 7.93 10.85 2.43
C GLY A 26 6.99 9.65 2.28
N THR A 27 7.00 8.73 3.25
CA THR A 27 6.27 7.46 3.15
C THR A 27 5.30 7.20 4.30
N VAL A 28 4.21 6.52 4.00
CA VAL A 28 3.33 5.85 4.95
C VAL A 28 3.30 4.36 4.63
N ILE A 29 3.58 3.51 5.61
CA ILE A 29 3.66 2.05 5.40
C ILE A 29 2.82 1.33 6.45
N ILE A 30 2.03 0.35 6.01
CA ILE A 30 1.39 -0.66 6.86
C ILE A 30 1.94 -2.01 6.42
N GLU A 31 2.49 -2.78 7.34
CA GLU A 31 3.12 -4.08 7.06
C GLU A 31 2.76 -5.12 8.11
N ASP A 32 2.62 -6.39 7.68
CA ASP A 32 2.51 -7.52 8.59
C ASP A 32 3.76 -8.41 8.59
N GLU A 33 3.80 -9.38 9.51
CA GLU A 33 4.87 -10.37 9.68
C GLU A 33 5.05 -11.32 8.49
N PHE A 34 4.15 -11.31 7.50
CA PHE A 34 4.21 -12.13 6.29
C PHE A 34 4.61 -11.31 5.06
N SER A 35 5.14 -10.10 5.27
CA SER A 35 5.57 -9.16 4.23
C SER A 35 4.44 -8.73 3.30
N ASN A 36 3.20 -8.72 3.78
CA ASN A 36 2.09 -8.04 3.11
C ASN A 36 2.16 -6.56 3.47
N GLN A 37 2.07 -5.69 2.47
CA GLN A 37 2.39 -4.27 2.62
C GLN A 37 1.42 -3.37 1.86
N ILE A 38 1.09 -2.22 2.45
CA ILE A 38 0.52 -1.06 1.77
C ILE A 38 1.53 0.07 1.96
N ILE A 39 2.05 0.61 0.86
CA ILE A 39 3.04 1.69 0.85
C ILE A 39 2.44 2.86 0.08
N MET A 40 2.41 4.04 0.70
CA MET A 40 2.10 5.32 0.04
C MET A 40 3.37 6.17 0.10
N GLY A 41 3.86 6.62 -1.04
CA GLY A 41 5.10 7.38 -1.13
C GLY A 41 5.14 8.31 -2.34
N VAL A 42 6.34 8.82 -2.65
CA VAL A 42 6.56 9.75 -3.77
C VAL A 42 6.15 9.19 -5.13
N ASP A 43 6.27 7.87 -5.31
CA ASP A 43 5.90 7.17 -6.55
C ASP A 43 4.42 6.75 -6.60
N GLY A 44 3.62 7.14 -5.60
CA GLY A 44 2.19 6.79 -5.49
C GLY A 44 1.91 5.68 -4.47
N ILE A 45 0.99 4.78 -4.80
CA ILE A 45 0.49 3.74 -3.88
C ILE A 45 0.83 2.35 -4.40
N THR A 46 1.42 1.51 -3.55
CA THR A 46 1.68 0.09 -3.81
C THR A 46 0.97 -0.78 -2.78
N ILE A 47 0.27 -1.81 -3.25
CA ILE A 47 -0.31 -2.87 -2.42
C ILE A 47 0.34 -4.19 -2.83
N LYS A 48 0.94 -4.89 -1.87
CA LYS A 48 1.68 -6.14 -2.08
C LYS A 48 1.21 -7.21 -1.11
N SER A 49 1.08 -8.44 -1.61
CA SER A 49 0.84 -9.64 -0.81
C SER A 49 1.80 -10.74 -1.23
N SER A 50 2.27 -11.55 -0.29
CA SER A 50 3.00 -12.78 -0.58
C SER A 50 2.08 -13.92 -1.04
N LYS A 51 0.76 -13.74 -0.89
CA LYS A 51 -0.30 -14.67 -1.28
C LYS A 51 -1.35 -13.94 -2.11
N ASP A 52 -2.62 -14.25 -1.92
CA ASP A 52 -3.73 -13.63 -2.63
C ASP A 52 -3.97 -12.18 -2.17
N ILE A 53 -4.47 -11.35 -3.10
CA ILE A 53 -5.19 -10.11 -2.79
C ILE A 53 -6.64 -10.33 -3.21
N LYS A 54 -7.59 -10.18 -2.26
CA LYS A 54 -9.03 -10.36 -2.51
C LYS A 54 -9.75 -9.03 -2.38
N MET A 55 -10.24 -8.50 -3.48
CA MET A 55 -11.06 -7.28 -3.53
C MET A 55 -12.49 -7.66 -3.88
N LYS A 56 -13.46 -7.27 -3.04
CA LYS A 56 -14.88 -7.55 -3.25
C LYS A 56 -15.71 -6.33 -2.90
N SER A 57 -16.71 -6.04 -3.71
CA SER A 57 -17.70 -4.99 -3.46
C SER A 57 -19.10 -5.55 -3.68
N ARG A 58 -20.08 -5.13 -2.86
CA ARG A 58 -21.50 -5.47 -3.10
C ARG A 58 -22.06 -4.78 -4.34
N GLY A 59 -21.67 -3.51 -4.54
CA GLY A 59 -22.04 -2.73 -5.70
C GLY A 59 -20.99 -2.86 -6.80
N LYS A 60 -20.32 -1.75 -7.11
CA LYS A 60 -19.35 -1.64 -8.20
C LYS A 60 -17.93 -1.47 -7.67
N LEU A 61 -16.96 -2.09 -8.35
CA LEU A 61 -15.55 -1.73 -8.28
C LEU A 61 -15.22 -0.91 -9.54
N ILE A 62 -14.70 0.30 -9.38
CA ILE A 62 -14.29 1.18 -10.48
C ILE A 62 -12.76 1.31 -10.43
N MET A 63 -12.09 1.08 -11.56
CA MET A 63 -10.65 1.27 -11.74
C MET A 63 -10.44 2.14 -12.97
N GLU A 64 -9.88 3.32 -12.77
CA GLU A 64 -9.69 4.32 -13.82
C GLU A 64 -8.25 4.84 -13.79
N ALA A 65 -7.66 4.98 -14.97
CA ALA A 65 -6.36 5.63 -15.18
C ALA A 65 -6.47 6.52 -16.41
N SER A 66 -5.83 7.69 -16.37
CA SER A 66 -5.82 8.63 -17.51
C SER A 66 -4.98 8.13 -18.69
N ASP A 67 -4.06 7.21 -18.44
CA ASP A 67 -3.13 6.68 -19.42
C ASP A 67 -3.34 5.16 -19.58
N ILE A 68 -2.65 4.33 -18.79
CA ILE A 68 -2.65 2.87 -18.98
C ILE A 68 -3.10 2.13 -17.73
N VAL A 69 -3.96 1.12 -17.93
CA VAL A 69 -4.21 0.04 -16.96
C VAL A 69 -3.55 -1.25 -17.47
N THR A 70 -2.64 -1.83 -16.68
CA THR A 70 -1.97 -3.09 -17.00
C THR A 70 -2.45 -4.19 -16.07
N VAL A 71 -2.94 -5.31 -16.62
CA VAL A 71 -3.30 -6.52 -15.88
C VAL A 71 -2.48 -7.68 -16.42
N LYS A 72 -1.74 -8.37 -15.53
CA LYS A 72 -0.89 -9.52 -15.88
C LYS A 72 -1.21 -10.69 -14.97
N GLY A 73 -1.21 -11.88 -15.54
CA GLY A 73 -1.39 -13.13 -14.82
C GLY A 73 -1.28 -14.30 -15.78
N ARG A 74 -1.07 -15.51 -15.25
CA ARG A 74 -1.10 -16.73 -16.08
C ARG A 74 -2.46 -16.92 -16.76
N MET A 75 -3.54 -16.49 -16.10
CA MET A 75 -4.91 -16.51 -16.60
C MET A 75 -5.62 -15.25 -16.08
N ILE A 76 -6.37 -14.59 -16.96
CA ILE A 76 -7.25 -13.47 -16.62
C ILE A 76 -8.66 -13.90 -17.02
N ASN A 77 -9.58 -13.90 -16.06
CA ASN A 77 -10.98 -14.21 -16.28
C ASN A 77 -11.80 -12.92 -16.14
N LEU A 78 -12.43 -12.49 -17.23
CA LEU A 78 -13.35 -11.36 -17.28
C LEU A 78 -14.68 -11.94 -17.76
N ASN A 79 -15.67 -11.94 -16.87
CA ASN A 79 -16.98 -12.55 -17.08
C ASN A 79 -18.06 -11.52 -17.39
#